data_AF-A0A959T5S2-F1
#
_entry.id   AF-A0A959T5S2-F1
#
_cell.length_a   1.000
_cell.length_b   1.000
_cell.length_c   1.000
_cell.angle_alpha   90.00
_cell.angle_beta   90.00
_cell.angle_gamma   90.00
#
_symmetry.space_group_name_H-M   'P 1'
#
loop_
_entity.id
_entity.type
_entity.pdbx_description
1 polymer ?
#
loop_
_entity_poly.entity_id
_entity_poly.type
_entity_poly.pdbx_seq_one_letter_code
_entity_poly.pdbx_strand_id
1 'polypeptide(L)'
;FGTPGDAAYVVDGNRIHQSCGPLGSRGPVVYVLDPELGIVYHAADGFGRRGTPAFTAEGDRLIRCSGPNCTPGACVLLLDGNKVFRGDGPFCNKGEGAFLLDGNVVHLAYGPFASQGDALFQVDGDLPLLALLAILAGY
;
A
#
# COMPACT_ATOMS: atom_id res chain seq x y z
N PHE A 1 1.43 11.66 -16.03
CA PHE A 1 0.56 12.82 -15.81
C PHE A 1 -0.86 12.31 -15.73
N GLY A 2 -1.45 12.34 -14.54
CA GLY A 2 -2.87 12.09 -14.31
C GLY A 2 -3.53 13.39 -13.87
N THR A 3 -4.79 13.56 -14.22
CA THR A 3 -5.66 14.63 -13.72
C THR A 3 -6.35 14.19 -12.43
N PRO A 4 -6.77 15.13 -11.56
CA PRO A 4 -7.61 14.76 -10.42
C PRO A 4 -8.83 13.96 -10.87
N GLY A 5 -9.02 12.78 -10.28
CA GLY A 5 -10.08 11.83 -10.65
C GLY A 5 -9.62 10.69 -11.57
N ASP A 6 -8.42 10.74 -12.15
CA ASP A 6 -7.84 9.59 -12.86
C ASP A 6 -7.44 8.49 -11.87
N ALA A 7 -7.63 7.23 -12.27
CA ALA A 7 -7.16 6.12 -11.47
C ALA A 7 -5.62 6.10 -11.45
N ALA A 8 -5.03 6.20 -10.25
CA ALA A 8 -3.60 6.09 -10.04
C ALA A 8 -3.13 4.62 -10.06
N TYR A 9 -3.98 3.72 -9.54
CA TYR A 9 -3.70 2.29 -9.43
C TYR A 9 -4.96 1.48 -9.77
N VAL A 10 -4.76 0.29 -10.32
CA VAL A 10 -5.81 -0.72 -10.50
C VAL A 10 -5.32 -2.02 -9.88
N VAL A 11 -6.15 -2.64 -9.04
CA VAL A 11 -5.86 -3.95 -8.46
C VAL A 11 -6.69 -5.00 -9.16
N ASP A 12 -6.02 -5.96 -9.78
CA ASP A 12 -6.63 -7.06 -10.54
C ASP A 12 -6.17 -8.39 -9.97
N GLY A 13 -7.03 -9.01 -9.15
CA GLY A 13 -6.69 -10.19 -8.37
C GLY A 13 -5.50 -9.92 -7.45
N ASN A 14 -4.36 -10.56 -7.73
CA ASN A 14 -3.14 -10.43 -6.94
C ASN A 14 -2.11 -9.47 -7.54
N ARG A 15 -2.50 -8.55 -8.43
CA ARG A 15 -1.59 -7.63 -9.11
C ARG A 15 -2.02 -6.19 -8.92
N ILE A 16 -1.06 -5.32 -8.61
CA ILE A 16 -1.26 -3.88 -8.54
C ILE A 16 -0.62 -3.29 -9.79
N HIS A 17 -1.44 -2.65 -10.62
CA HIS A 17 -1.02 -1.94 -11.82
C HIS A 17 -0.88 -0.46 -11.51
N GLN A 18 0.17 0.16 -12.05
CA GLN A 18 0.12 1.60 -12.25
C GLN A 18 -0.94 1.90 -13.32
N SER A 19 -1.69 2.97 -13.16
CA SER A 19 -2.76 3.30 -14.08
C SER A 19 -2.78 4.78 -14.43
N CYS A 20 -3.45 5.07 -15.54
CA CYS A 20 -3.75 6.42 -15.97
C CYS A 20 -5.08 6.48 -16.73
N GLY A 21 -5.67 7.67 -16.76
CA GLY A 21 -6.92 7.97 -17.45
C GLY A 21 -8.19 7.68 -16.63
N PRO A 22 -9.35 8.13 -17.13
CA PRO A 22 -10.59 8.24 -16.35
C PRO A 22 -11.28 6.90 -16.03
N LEU A 23 -10.83 5.79 -16.64
CA LEU A 23 -11.36 4.44 -16.41
C LEU A 23 -10.28 3.45 -15.94
N GLY A 24 -9.09 3.95 -15.59
CA GLY A 24 -7.99 3.11 -15.13
C GLY A 24 -7.47 2.14 -16.18
N SER A 25 -6.92 2.66 -17.28
CA SER A 25 -6.20 1.80 -18.24
C SER A 25 -5.03 1.13 -17.53
N ARG A 26 -5.02 -0.20 -17.55
CA ARG A 26 -4.01 -0.99 -16.83
C ARG A 26 -2.65 -0.77 -17.49
N GLY A 27 -1.78 -0.06 -16.79
CA GLY A 27 -0.37 0.05 -17.12
C GLY A 27 0.41 -1.17 -16.61
N PRO A 28 1.74 -1.05 -16.50
CA PRO A 28 2.57 -2.13 -16.01
C PRO A 28 2.22 -2.51 -14.57
N VAL A 29 2.38 -3.80 -14.25
CA VAL A 29 2.31 -4.27 -12.86
C VAL A 29 3.49 -3.69 -12.10
N VAL A 30 3.23 -3.11 -10.93
CA VAL A 30 4.25 -2.58 -10.01
C VAL A 30 4.45 -3.50 -8.81
N TYR A 31 3.40 -4.18 -8.36
CA TYR A 31 3.46 -5.15 -7.26
C TYR A 31 2.65 -6.41 -7.56
N VAL A 32 3.12 -7.53 -7.01
CA VAL A 32 2.44 -8.83 -7.01
C VAL A 32 2.21 -9.24 -5.57
N LEU A 33 0.97 -9.54 -5.24
CA LEU A 33 0.51 -9.94 -3.91
C LEU A 33 0.57 -11.47 -3.79
N ASP A 34 1.02 -11.92 -2.62
CA ASP A 34 0.86 -13.28 -2.15
C ASP A 34 0.07 -13.25 -0.84
N PRO A 35 -1.27 -13.26 -0.91
CA PRO A 35 -2.12 -13.11 0.28
C PRO A 35 -2.03 -14.30 1.23
N GLU A 36 -1.64 -15.48 0.74
CA GLU A 36 -1.45 -16.67 1.59
C GLU A 36 -0.23 -16.51 2.50
N LEU A 37 0.84 -15.89 1.98
CA LEU A 37 2.06 -15.61 2.73
C LEU A 37 2.05 -14.23 3.40
N GLY A 38 1.11 -13.35 3.04
CA GLY A 38 1.10 -11.95 3.48
C GLY A 38 2.24 -11.12 2.86
N ILE A 39 2.83 -11.56 1.75
CA ILE A 39 4.01 -10.91 1.14
C ILE A 39 3.61 -10.13 -0.10
N VAL A 40 4.21 -8.96 -0.27
CA VAL A 40 4.12 -8.13 -1.46
C VAL A 40 5.49 -8.14 -2.14
N TYR A 41 5.50 -8.50 -3.41
CA TYR A 41 6.70 -8.51 -4.25
C TYR A 41 6.69 -7.31 -5.18
N HIS A 42 7.86 -6.72 -5.41
CA HIS A 42 8.05 -5.90 -6.60
C HIS A 42 7.82 -6.76 -7.84
N ALA A 43 7.18 -6.20 -8.86
CA ALA A 43 7.09 -6.86 -10.15
C ALA A 43 8.47 -6.87 -10.82
N ALA A 44 8.91 -8.03 -11.32
CA ALA A 44 10.16 -8.16 -12.08
C ALA A 44 10.02 -7.60 -13.50
N ASP A 45 8.80 -7.54 -14.02
CA ASP A 45 8.45 -7.02 -15.33
C ASP A 45 7.02 -6.43 -15.32
N GLY A 46 6.66 -5.73 -16.39
CA GLY A 46 5.33 -5.12 -16.52
C GLY A 46 4.17 -6.12 -16.62
N PHE A 47 4.44 -7.43 -16.73
CA PHE A 47 3.42 -8.49 -16.82
C PHE A 47 3.09 -9.12 -15.46
N GLY A 48 3.80 -8.76 -14.40
CA GLY A 48 3.53 -9.23 -13.05
C GLY A 48 4.23 -10.55 -12.71
N ARG A 49 5.42 -10.80 -13.25
CA ARG A 49 6.30 -11.82 -12.68
C ARG A 49 6.79 -11.37 -11.30
N ARG A 50 6.85 -12.31 -10.34
CA ARG A 50 7.36 -12.03 -8.99
C ARG A 50 8.85 -11.70 -9.06
N GLY A 51 9.20 -10.52 -8.59
CA GLY A 51 10.59 -10.09 -8.38
C GLY A 51 11.01 -10.27 -6.94
N THR A 52 11.79 -9.31 -6.44
CA THR A 52 12.20 -9.30 -5.04
C THR A 52 11.04 -8.95 -4.11
N PRO A 53 10.94 -9.58 -2.93
CA PRO A 53 10.03 -9.14 -1.88
C PRO A 53 10.23 -7.65 -1.57
N ALA A 54 9.12 -6.94 -1.36
CA ALA A 54 9.07 -5.52 -1.03
C ALA A 54 8.59 -5.32 0.40
N PHE A 55 7.47 -5.98 0.73
CA PHE A 55 6.82 -5.84 2.03
C PHE A 55 6.30 -7.19 2.52
N THR A 56 6.17 -7.32 3.84
CA THR A 56 5.41 -8.39 4.49
C THR A 56 4.41 -7.77 5.46
N ALA A 57 3.23 -8.37 5.54
CA ALA A 57 2.22 -8.01 6.52
C ALA A 57 2.27 -8.97 7.71
N GLU A 58 2.43 -8.40 8.90
CA GLU A 58 2.45 -9.12 10.16
C GLU A 58 1.37 -8.53 11.08
N GLY A 59 0.18 -9.15 11.05
CA GLY A 59 -1.00 -8.60 11.73
C GLY A 59 -1.34 -7.21 11.18
N ASP A 60 -1.31 -6.20 12.04
CA ASP A 60 -1.63 -4.81 11.69
C ASP A 60 -0.40 -4.00 11.20
N ARG A 61 0.71 -4.67 10.89
CA ARG A 61 1.98 -4.03 10.53
C ARG A 61 2.34 -4.35 9.09
N LEU A 62 2.80 -3.34 8.35
CA LEU A 62 3.47 -3.53 7.07
C LEU A 62 4.96 -3.22 7.22
N ILE A 63 5.78 -4.22 6.96
CA ILE A 63 7.23 -4.19 7.20
C ILE A 63 7.94 -4.29 5.85
N ARG A 64 8.97 -3.47 5.61
CA ARG A 64 9.86 -3.66 4.45
C ARG A 64 10.57 -4.99 4.61
N CYS A 65 10.59 -5.79 3.56
CA CYS A 65 11.43 -6.98 3.55
C CYS A 65 12.35 -6.98 2.34
N SER A 66 13.41 -7.76 2.43
CA SER A 66 14.46 -7.81 1.40
C SER A 66 15.05 -9.20 1.28
N GLY A 67 15.78 -9.43 0.19
CA GLY A 67 16.36 -10.73 -0.13
C GLY A 67 15.33 -11.75 -0.62
N PRO A 68 15.78 -12.92 -1.11
CA PRO A 68 14.89 -13.91 -1.73
C PRO A 68 13.86 -14.52 -0.77
N ASN A 69 14.15 -14.51 0.54
CA ASN A 69 13.31 -15.10 1.57
C ASN A 69 12.50 -14.06 2.38
N CYS A 70 12.41 -12.80 1.91
CA CYS A 70 11.70 -11.71 2.59
C CYS A 70 12.15 -11.57 4.05
N THR A 71 13.44 -11.31 4.28
CA THR A 71 13.96 -11.00 5.61
C THR A 71 13.35 -9.68 6.09
N PRO A 72 12.61 -9.66 7.22
CA PRO A 72 11.97 -8.45 7.73
C PRO A 72 13.01 -7.39 8.11
N GLY A 73 12.72 -6.15 7.74
CA GLY A 73 13.53 -4.98 8.02
C GLY A 73 12.75 -3.97 8.87
N ALA A 74 12.80 -2.70 8.47
CA ALA A 74 12.09 -1.63 9.17
C ALA A 74 10.58 -1.66 8.86
N CYS A 75 9.80 -1.38 9.90
CA CYS A 75 8.37 -1.13 9.76
C CYS A 75 8.13 0.12 8.90
N VAL A 76 7.08 0.11 8.09
CA VAL A 76 6.69 1.28 7.28
C VAL A 76 5.36 1.83 7.73
N LEU A 77 4.37 0.96 7.88
CA LEU A 77 3.02 1.35 8.25
C LEU A 77 2.51 0.48 9.40
N LEU A 78 1.77 1.11 10.31
CA LEU A 78 1.02 0.46 11.37
C LEU A 78 -0.45 0.86 11.22
N LEU A 79 -1.32 -0.12 11.04
CA LEU A 79 -2.76 0.06 11.06
C LEU A 79 -3.26 0.00 12.51
N ASP A 80 -4.14 0.92 12.87
CA ASP A 80 -4.81 0.95 14.16
C ASP A 80 -6.26 1.40 13.93
N GLY A 81 -7.16 0.42 13.81
CA GLY A 81 -8.53 0.65 13.36
C GLY A 81 -8.56 1.23 11.95
N ASN A 82 -9.06 2.45 11.83
CA ASN A 82 -9.12 3.17 10.55
C ASN A 82 -7.96 4.18 10.35
N LYS A 83 -6.97 4.19 11.24
CA LYS A 83 -5.83 5.11 11.18
C LYS A 83 -4.57 4.35 10.79
N VAL A 84 -3.79 4.91 9.88
CA VAL A 84 -2.50 4.36 9.46
C VAL A 84 -1.40 5.31 9.94
N PHE A 85 -0.43 4.78 10.66
CA PHE A 85 0.70 5.52 11.21
C PHE A 85 1.98 5.11 10.50
N ARG A 86 2.93 6.05 10.41
CA ARG A 86 4.30 5.71 10.01
C ARG A 86 4.92 4.87 11.11
N GLY A 87 5.43 3.70 10.76
CA GLY A 87 6.21 2.86 11.65
C GLY A 87 7.69 3.26 11.59
N ASP A 88 8.40 3.09 12.70
CA ASP A 88 9.85 3.22 12.74
C ASP A 88 10.52 2.01 13.41
N GLY A 89 11.70 1.66 12.90
CA GLY A 89 12.53 0.56 13.39
C GLY A 89 11.93 -0.84 13.21
N PRO A 90 12.63 -1.88 13.72
CA PRO A 90 12.22 -3.28 13.58
C PRO A 90 11.04 -3.68 14.48
N PHE A 91 10.71 -2.86 15.48
CA PHE A 91 9.62 -3.14 16.43
C PHE A 91 8.30 -2.44 16.09
N CYS A 92 8.25 -1.69 14.98
CA CYS A 92 7.10 -0.87 14.58
C CYS A 92 6.72 0.16 15.66
N ASN A 93 7.67 1.00 16.07
CA ASN A 93 7.35 2.12 16.93
C ASN A 93 6.38 3.06 16.21
N LYS A 94 5.28 3.39 16.87
CA LYS A 94 4.22 4.23 16.30
C LYS A 94 4.70 5.67 16.19
N GLY A 95 4.87 6.14 14.96
CA GLY A 95 5.19 7.53 14.64
C GLY A 95 3.94 8.38 14.42
N GLU A 96 4.09 9.39 13.56
CA GLU A 96 2.98 10.26 13.17
C GLU A 96 1.96 9.54 12.29
N GLY A 97 0.72 10.03 12.30
CA GLY A 97 -0.29 9.64 11.34
C GLY A 97 0.21 9.82 9.91
N ALA A 98 -0.02 8.82 9.07
CA ALA A 98 0.27 8.83 7.65
C ALA A 98 -1.02 9.02 6.86
N PHE A 99 -2.03 8.19 7.16
CA PHE A 99 -3.29 8.17 6.44
C PHE A 99 -4.47 7.91 7.40
N LEU A 100 -5.65 8.37 7.00
CA LEU A 100 -6.91 8.06 7.65
C LEU A 100 -7.84 7.41 6.61
N LEU A 101 -8.38 6.25 6.95
CA LEU A 101 -9.35 5.52 6.15
C LEU A 101 -10.75 5.93 6.58
N ASP A 102 -11.46 6.66 5.72
CA ASP A 102 -12.84 7.09 5.96
C ASP A 102 -13.76 6.48 4.90
N GLY A 103 -14.33 5.32 5.23
CA GLY A 103 -15.10 4.52 4.28
C GLY A 103 -14.25 4.11 3.07
N ASN A 104 -14.62 4.62 1.90
CA ASN A 104 -13.89 4.39 0.65
C ASN A 104 -12.92 5.52 0.28
N VAL A 105 -12.74 6.52 1.13
CA VAL A 105 -11.79 7.62 0.89
C VAL A 105 -10.58 7.47 1.81
N VAL A 106 -9.40 7.62 1.24
CA VAL A 106 -8.14 7.70 1.97
C VAL A 106 -7.72 9.16 2.05
N HIS A 107 -7.56 9.66 3.27
CA HIS A 107 -7.04 10.99 3.55
C HIS A 107 -5.57 10.92 3.94
N LEU A 108 -4.82 11.97 3.63
CA LEU A 108 -3.59 12.26 4.36
C LEU A 108 -3.93 12.48 5.83
N ALA A 109 -3.04 12.06 6.72
CA ALA A 109 -3.19 12.33 8.14
C ALA A 109 -1.93 12.95 8.73
N TYR A 110 -2.10 13.70 9.82
CA TYR A 110 -1.02 14.44 10.45
C TYR A 110 -1.01 14.32 11.97
N GLY A 111 0.18 14.45 12.55
CA GLY A 111 0.39 14.44 14.00
C GLY A 111 0.17 13.08 14.66
N PRO A 112 0.33 13.00 16.00
CA PRO A 112 0.33 11.73 16.73
C PRO A 112 -1.05 11.05 16.82
N PHE A 113 -2.13 11.76 16.48
CA PHE A 113 -3.50 11.23 16.54
C PHE A 113 -4.09 10.92 15.17
N ALA A 114 -3.31 11.06 14.10
CA ALA A 114 -3.75 10.93 12.71
C ALA A 114 -4.99 11.81 12.43
N SER A 115 -4.85 13.12 12.66
CA SER A 115 -5.88 14.09 12.32
C SER A 115 -6.08 14.12 10.81
N GLN A 116 -7.34 14.13 10.38
CA GLN A 116 -7.71 14.12 8.96
C GLN A 116 -7.17 15.34 8.23
N GLY A 117 -6.58 15.10 7.07
CA GLY A 117 -6.15 16.10 6.10
C GLY A 117 -6.88 15.95 4.77
N ASP A 118 -6.20 16.37 3.70
CA ASP A 118 -6.76 16.34 2.35
C ASP A 118 -7.02 14.92 1.87
N ALA A 119 -8.07 14.76 1.05
CA ALA A 119 -8.36 13.50 0.38
C ALA A 119 -7.24 13.17 -0.62
N LEU A 120 -6.72 11.95 -0.54
CA LEU A 120 -5.64 11.46 -1.37
C LEU A 120 -6.13 10.50 -2.46
N PHE A 121 -6.88 9.47 -2.05
CA PHE A 121 -7.42 8.46 -2.96
C PHE A 121 -8.88 8.19 -2.64
N GLN A 122 -9.63 7.83 -3.67
CA GLN A 122 -10.93 7.17 -3.53
C GLN A 122 -10.79 5.75 -4.04
N VAL A 123 -11.25 4.80 -3.23
CA VAL A 123 -11.32 3.38 -3.56
C VAL A 123 -12.68 3.11 -4.20
N ASP A 124 -12.64 2.47 -5.36
CA ASP A 124 -13.82 1.97 -6.05
C ASP A 124 -13.73 0.44 -6.16
N GLY A 125 -14.78 -0.25 -5.72
CA GLY A 125 -14.81 -1.70 -5.57
C GLY A 125 -14.11 -2.25 -4.31
N ASP A 126 -14.00 -3.58 -4.26
CA ASP A 126 -13.42 -4.30 -3.13
C ASP A 126 -11.89 -4.36 -3.25
N LEU A 127 -11.19 -3.68 -2.36
CA LEU A 127 -9.74 -3.65 -2.31
C LEU A 127 -9.22 -4.42 -1.09
N PRO A 128 -8.40 -5.47 -1.26
CA PRO A 128 -7.76 -6.14 -0.13
C PRO A 128 -6.90 -5.16 0.67
N LEU A 129 -6.98 -5.23 2.01
CA LEU A 129 -6.24 -4.35 2.90
C LEU A 129 -4.72 -4.39 2.63
N LEU A 130 -4.17 -5.57 2.34
CA LEU A 130 -2.75 -5.73 1.97
C LEU A 130 -2.39 -4.92 0.72
N ALA A 131 -3.28 -4.92 -0.28
CA ALA A 131 -3.09 -4.16 -1.51
C ALA A 131 -3.12 -2.65 -1.23
N LEU A 132 -4.09 -2.20 -0.43
CA LEU A 132 -4.19 -0.81 -0.01
C LEU A 132 -2.94 -0.36 0.74
N LEU A 133 -2.49 -1.10 1.76
CA LEU A 133 -1.30 -0.76 2.53
C LEU A 133 -0.04 -0.75 1.66
N ALA A 134 0.09 -1.66 0.69
CA ALA A 134 1.20 -1.68 -0.26
C ALA A 134 1.22 -0.42 -1.15
N ILE A 135 0.05 0.02 -1.64
CA ILE A 135 -0.09 1.26 -2.41
C ILE A 135 0.32 2.46 -1.55
N LEU A 136 -0.19 2.54 -0.31
CA LEU A 136 0.10 3.64 0.61
C LEU A 136 1.56 3.68 1.07
N ALA A 137 2.23 2.54 1.17
CA ALA A 137 3.66 2.47 1.52
C ALA A 137 4.59 2.90 0.38
N GLY A 138 4.09 2.89 -0.87
CA GLY A 138 4.80 3.35 -2.06
C GLY A 138 4.55 4.82 -2.42
N TYR A 139 3.63 5.50 -1.72
CA TYR A 139 3.32 6.93 -1.88
C TYR A 139 4.28 7.81 -1.07
#